data_AF-A0A7S1ME50-F1
#
_entry.id   AF-A0A7S1ME50-F1
#
_cell.length_a   1.000
_cell.length_b   1.000
_cell.length_c   1.000
_cell.angle_alpha   90.00
_cell.angle_beta   90.00
_cell.angle_gamma   90.00
#
_symmetry.space_group_name_H-M   'P 1'
#
loop_
_entity.id
_entity.type
_entity.pdbx_description
1 polymer ?
#
loop_
_entity_poly.entity_id
_entity_poly.type
_entity_poly.pdbx_seq_one_letter_code
_entity_poly.pdbx_strand_id
1 'polypeptide(L)'
;QLGLERSYPRYLAVAHPRDLATGLRRFFSTSERDVPLPADADAEAFGESKLLAAAAEGDHDSREAVERMLEGLKTKLVADDAEVVLVQHGSVDVVDIAFCIDLTASMTAYWPKVKKAIVAIARALEDHELLAQHTVRFGVSCFRDVGEQHGPQLHFDAGNGAHVDADAVETFLARSDMVCSGGGDIPEDVLGGMRRCFDTLFSPVERSPTTARFMLVFSDGPQHGLVAKAGVRDDHAAGVKGEPAATAAKSLMEALADGNVFTLMAGIRPSLTRRFFDQLEAVTPVVQGIKPLRTCDELFSDAAARDQFHFIFVIDRSGSMGTDTSDGGYRLEGVRRAASAFVARRAQQQGQTGEQDVASVIQYNSHADIVCEQASLASQQVPQAIASIRVSGGTYFADALREAQTLVNRTATNTIPVVIFMSDGSCRGDEHFTIVRNMCCGPREVRFYAVLAYDCDSGSTQVMQRLAQESRTRESFSLAKDTAQLVKKFVEIAGDTKPIDEVAAAVGAEVQQAVTSAVADNCL
;
A
#
# COMPACT_ATOMS: atom_id res chain seq x y z
N GLN A 1 -0.75 -24.69 -62.98
CA GLN A 1 -1.48 -24.38 -61.74
C GLN A 1 -0.83 -25.19 -60.63
N LEU A 2 -0.11 -24.53 -59.72
CA LEU A 2 0.53 -25.16 -58.56
C LEU A 2 -0.55 -25.36 -57.49
N GLY A 3 -1.00 -26.60 -57.33
CA GLY A 3 -2.01 -27.01 -56.34
C GLY A 3 -1.43 -27.03 -54.94
N LEU A 4 -1.36 -25.86 -54.30
CA LEU A 4 -1.12 -25.74 -52.87
C LEU A 4 -2.34 -25.03 -52.28
N GLU A 5 -3.35 -25.80 -51.89
CA GLU A 5 -4.37 -25.31 -50.96
C GLU A 5 -3.67 -25.03 -49.64
N ARG A 6 -3.54 -23.74 -49.30
CA ARG A 6 -3.01 -23.34 -47.99
C ARG A 6 -4.13 -23.48 -46.97
N SER A 7 -4.04 -24.48 -46.11
CA SER A 7 -4.83 -24.55 -44.88
C SER A 7 -4.27 -23.53 -43.88
N TYR A 8 -5.12 -22.60 -43.43
CA TYR A 8 -4.77 -21.65 -42.37
C TYR A 8 -5.46 -22.10 -41.09
N PRO A 9 -4.71 -22.36 -40.00
CA PRO A 9 -5.33 -22.65 -38.71
C PRO A 9 -6.13 -21.42 -38.24
N ARG A 10 -7.34 -21.66 -37.74
CA ARG A 10 -8.19 -20.65 -37.11
C ARG A 10 -8.36 -21.03 -35.65
N TYR A 11 -8.27 -20.05 -34.76
CA TYR A 11 -8.32 -20.25 -33.31
C TYR A 11 -9.57 -19.59 -32.72
N LEU A 12 -10.22 -20.28 -31.79
CA LEU A 12 -11.29 -19.75 -30.96
C LEU A 12 -10.80 -19.78 -29.51
N ALA A 13 -10.72 -18.61 -28.88
CA ALA A 13 -10.51 -18.46 -27.45
C ALA A 13 -11.83 -18.07 -26.78
N VAL A 14 -12.14 -18.70 -25.65
CA VAL A 14 -13.30 -18.33 -24.82
C VAL A 14 -12.87 -18.31 -23.36
N ALA A 15 -13.29 -17.27 -22.63
CA ALA A 15 -12.88 -17.00 -21.26
C ALA A 15 -13.44 -18.01 -20.25
N HIS A 16 -14.62 -18.57 -20.53
CA HIS A 16 -15.30 -19.51 -19.65
C HIS A 16 -15.98 -20.62 -20.48
N PRO A 17 -16.07 -21.88 -19.99
CA PRO A 17 -16.72 -22.98 -20.70
C PRO A 17 -18.16 -22.68 -21.16
N ARG A 18 -18.91 -21.91 -20.37
CA ARG A 18 -20.29 -21.46 -20.70
C ARG A 18 -20.36 -20.59 -21.96
N ASP A 19 -19.28 -19.88 -22.30
CA ASP A 19 -19.23 -18.99 -23.45
C ASP A 19 -18.85 -19.73 -24.74
N LEU A 20 -18.45 -21.01 -24.63
CA LEU A 20 -17.98 -21.83 -25.74
C LEU A 20 -19.02 -21.98 -26.85
N ALA A 21 -20.30 -22.21 -26.49
CA ALA A 21 -21.38 -22.33 -27.49
C ALA A 21 -21.56 -21.04 -28.30
N THR A 22 -21.54 -19.88 -27.63
CA THR A 22 -21.63 -18.57 -28.28
C THR A 22 -20.40 -18.27 -29.12
N GLY A 23 -19.20 -18.59 -28.60
CA GLY A 23 -17.94 -18.44 -29.30
C GLY A 23 -17.89 -19.27 -30.58
N LEU A 24 -18.30 -20.53 -30.53
CA LEU A 24 -18.37 -21.43 -31.68
C LEU A 24 -19.37 -20.93 -32.73
N ARG A 25 -20.58 -20.51 -32.32
CA ARG A 25 -21.56 -19.93 -33.25
C ARG A 25 -20.96 -18.73 -33.99
N ARG A 26 -20.31 -17.81 -33.29
CA ARG A 26 -19.66 -16.63 -33.90
C ARG A 26 -18.52 -17.02 -34.83
N PHE A 27 -17.67 -17.93 -34.39
CA PHE A 27 -16.51 -18.42 -35.14
C PHE A 27 -16.90 -19.05 -36.49
N PHE A 28 -17.97 -19.84 -36.50
CA PHE A 28 -18.48 -20.47 -37.73
C PHE A 28 -19.41 -19.57 -38.54
N SER A 29 -20.12 -18.61 -37.93
CA SER A 29 -20.96 -17.65 -38.67
C SER A 29 -20.19 -16.65 -39.54
N THR A 30 -18.89 -16.52 -39.32
CA THR A 30 -18.01 -15.55 -40.01
C THR A 30 -17.15 -16.19 -41.11
N SER A 31 -17.30 -17.49 -41.40
CA SER A 31 -16.65 -18.10 -42.56
C SER A 31 -17.46 -17.83 -43.83
N GLU A 32 -16.83 -17.24 -44.86
CA GLU A 32 -17.42 -17.07 -46.20
C GLU A 32 -17.75 -18.40 -46.91
N ARG A 33 -17.26 -19.53 -46.38
CA ARG A 33 -17.80 -20.85 -46.72
C ARG A 33 -19.05 -21.05 -45.87
N ASP A 34 -20.21 -21.07 -46.53
CA ASP A 34 -21.46 -21.60 -45.99
C ASP A 34 -21.23 -23.07 -45.60
N VAL A 35 -20.60 -23.31 -44.45
CA VAL A 35 -20.76 -24.57 -43.74
C VAL A 35 -22.14 -24.44 -43.11
N PRO A 36 -23.19 -25.06 -43.70
CA PRO A 36 -24.53 -24.85 -43.20
C PRO A 36 -24.55 -25.52 -41.82
N LEU A 37 -24.57 -24.72 -40.76
CA LEU A 37 -25.04 -25.22 -39.48
C LEU A 37 -26.47 -25.74 -39.77
N PRO A 38 -26.77 -27.02 -39.49
CA PRO A 38 -28.09 -27.56 -39.77
C PRO A 38 -29.14 -26.63 -39.18
N ALA A 39 -30.17 -26.29 -39.96
CA ALA A 39 -31.23 -25.37 -39.52
C ALA A 39 -31.96 -25.87 -38.25
N ASP A 40 -31.80 -27.15 -37.94
CA ASP A 40 -32.35 -27.83 -36.75
C ASP A 40 -31.34 -27.92 -35.59
N ALA A 41 -30.24 -27.16 -35.63
CA ALA A 41 -29.27 -27.06 -34.53
C ALA A 41 -29.83 -26.15 -33.42
N ASP A 42 -30.95 -26.55 -32.84
CA ASP A 42 -31.54 -25.97 -31.65
C ASP A 42 -30.53 -25.96 -30.49
N ALA A 43 -30.72 -25.07 -29.53
CA ALA A 43 -29.94 -24.96 -28.29
C ALA A 43 -29.76 -26.32 -27.56
N GLU A 44 -30.66 -27.29 -27.78
CA GLU A 44 -30.53 -28.66 -27.29
C GLU A 44 -29.39 -29.46 -27.95
N ALA A 45 -29.12 -29.27 -29.24
CA ALA A 45 -28.09 -30.02 -29.97
C ALA A 45 -26.65 -29.62 -29.61
N PHE A 46 -26.47 -28.39 -29.14
CA PHE A 46 -25.20 -27.92 -28.54
C PHE A 46 -25.16 -28.13 -27.01
N GLY A 47 -26.21 -28.71 -26.43
CA GLY A 47 -26.27 -28.96 -25.00
C GLY A 47 -26.22 -27.70 -24.14
N GLU A 48 -26.62 -26.52 -24.65
CA GLU A 48 -26.54 -25.24 -23.92
C GLU A 48 -27.23 -25.32 -22.54
N SER A 49 -28.39 -25.98 -22.46
CA SER A 49 -29.09 -26.18 -21.19
C SER A 49 -28.34 -27.10 -20.22
N LYS A 50 -27.56 -28.06 -20.71
CA LYS A 50 -26.75 -28.97 -19.89
C LYS A 50 -25.41 -28.35 -19.51
N LEU A 51 -24.81 -27.53 -20.38
CA LEU A 51 -23.61 -26.74 -20.10
C LEU A 51 -23.88 -25.63 -19.09
N LEU A 52 -25.03 -24.94 -19.18
CA LEU A 52 -25.47 -23.95 -18.20
C LEU A 52 -25.79 -24.59 -16.84
N ALA A 53 -26.37 -25.80 -16.83
CA ALA A 53 -26.59 -26.56 -15.60
C ALA A 53 -25.29 -27.09 -14.98
N ALA A 54 -24.40 -27.69 -15.78
CA ALA A 54 -23.11 -28.20 -15.33
C ALA A 54 -22.16 -27.09 -14.86
N ALA A 55 -22.15 -25.93 -15.54
CA ALA A 55 -21.40 -24.75 -15.12
C ALA A 55 -21.95 -24.12 -13.82
N ALA A 56 -23.20 -24.40 -13.45
CA ALA A 56 -23.80 -23.95 -12.19
C ALA A 56 -23.55 -24.93 -11.03
N GLU A 57 -23.20 -26.20 -11.29
CA GLU A 57 -23.10 -27.26 -10.29
C GLU A 57 -21.67 -27.65 -9.87
N GLY A 58 -20.63 -27.13 -10.53
CA GLY A 58 -19.24 -27.24 -10.06
C GLY A 58 -18.41 -28.34 -10.74
N ASP A 59 -17.38 -27.86 -11.44
CA ASP A 59 -16.11 -28.45 -11.90
C ASP A 59 -16.07 -29.80 -12.64
N HIS A 60 -16.72 -30.88 -12.18
CA HIS A 60 -16.52 -32.20 -12.79
C HIS A 60 -17.46 -32.48 -13.98
N ASP A 61 -18.71 -31.98 -13.95
CA ASP A 61 -19.70 -32.18 -15.02
C ASP A 61 -19.50 -31.22 -16.20
N SER A 62 -18.88 -30.06 -15.97
CA SER A 62 -18.56 -29.06 -16.99
C SER A 62 -17.61 -29.61 -18.05
N ARG A 63 -16.62 -30.41 -17.61
CA ARG A 63 -15.61 -31.02 -18.47
C ARG A 63 -16.22 -32.07 -19.39
N GLU A 64 -16.99 -33.01 -18.84
CA GLU A 64 -17.62 -34.06 -19.63
C GLU A 64 -18.62 -33.46 -20.64
N ALA A 65 -19.30 -32.37 -20.27
CA ALA A 65 -20.17 -31.62 -21.17
C ALA A 65 -19.40 -30.95 -22.33
N VAL A 66 -18.27 -30.30 -22.06
CA VAL A 66 -17.41 -29.70 -23.10
C VAL A 66 -16.81 -30.76 -24.01
N GLU A 67 -16.28 -31.85 -23.45
CA GLU A 67 -15.71 -32.97 -24.23
C GLU A 67 -16.77 -33.63 -25.12
N ARG A 68 -17.99 -33.87 -24.62
CA ARG A 68 -19.12 -34.38 -25.43
C ARG A 68 -19.52 -33.41 -26.54
N MET A 69 -19.52 -32.10 -26.28
CA MET A 69 -19.84 -31.10 -27.28
C MET A 69 -18.77 -31.04 -28.38
N LEU A 70 -17.49 -31.10 -28.00
CA LEU A 70 -16.36 -31.17 -28.94
C LEU A 70 -16.37 -32.44 -29.76
N GLU A 71 -16.73 -33.59 -29.16
CA GLU A 71 -16.84 -34.86 -29.89
C GLU A 71 -17.98 -34.82 -30.92
N GLY A 72 -19.12 -34.21 -30.56
CA GLY A 72 -20.22 -33.94 -31.50
C GLY A 72 -19.84 -32.98 -32.63
N LEU A 73 -18.97 -32.01 -32.35
CA LEU A 73 -18.39 -31.11 -33.35
C LEU A 73 -17.40 -31.83 -34.27
N LYS A 74 -16.51 -32.67 -33.72
CA LYS A 74 -15.59 -33.49 -34.51
C LYS A 74 -16.35 -34.41 -35.46
N THR A 75 -17.38 -35.10 -35.00
CA THR A 75 -18.19 -35.97 -35.88
C THR A 75 -18.85 -35.20 -37.03
N LYS A 76 -19.22 -33.93 -36.82
CA LYS A 76 -19.79 -33.07 -37.87
C LYS A 76 -18.73 -32.44 -38.79
N LEU A 77 -17.54 -32.12 -38.26
CA LEU A 77 -16.43 -31.49 -38.97
C LEU A 77 -15.54 -32.47 -39.74
N VAL A 78 -15.57 -33.76 -39.42
CA VAL A 78 -14.89 -34.85 -40.15
C VAL A 78 -15.33 -34.93 -41.63
N ALA A 79 -16.47 -34.33 -42.00
CA ALA A 79 -16.88 -34.21 -43.40
C ALA A 79 -16.00 -33.23 -44.23
N ASP A 80 -15.24 -32.34 -43.59
CA ASP A 80 -14.54 -31.21 -44.22
C ASP A 80 -13.01 -31.17 -43.95
N ASP A 81 -12.38 -32.29 -43.56
CA ASP A 81 -10.92 -32.38 -43.28
C ASP A 81 -10.42 -31.37 -42.19
N ALA A 82 -11.26 -31.05 -41.20
CA ALA A 82 -10.91 -30.13 -40.11
C ALA A 82 -10.50 -30.88 -38.83
N GLU A 83 -9.33 -30.52 -38.27
CA GLU A 83 -8.85 -31.01 -36.97
C GLU A 83 -9.16 -30.01 -35.86
N VAL A 84 -9.88 -30.45 -34.83
CA VAL A 84 -10.17 -29.64 -33.64
C VAL A 84 -9.23 -30.04 -32.51
N VAL A 85 -8.30 -29.14 -32.18
CA VAL A 85 -7.36 -29.30 -31.07
C VAL A 85 -7.78 -28.38 -29.93
N LEU A 86 -8.15 -28.97 -28.79
CA LEU A 86 -8.38 -28.22 -27.55
C LEU A 86 -7.02 -27.91 -26.92
N VAL A 87 -6.65 -26.64 -26.87
CA VAL A 87 -5.49 -26.18 -26.12
C VAL A 87 -6.00 -25.57 -24.82
N GLN A 88 -5.95 -26.35 -23.73
CA GLN A 88 -6.19 -25.83 -22.39
C GLN A 88 -4.95 -25.08 -21.91
N HIS A 89 -5.13 -23.83 -21.46
CA HIS A 89 -4.23 -23.25 -20.44
C HIS A 89 -4.71 -23.71 -19.07
N GLY A 90 -3.77 -24.01 -18.17
CA GLY A 90 -3.94 -24.85 -16.98
C GLY A 90 -5.22 -24.62 -16.19
N SER A 91 -5.92 -25.73 -15.93
CA SER A 91 -7.24 -25.82 -15.31
C SER A 91 -7.21 -25.79 -13.78
N VAL A 92 -6.59 -24.79 -13.16
CA VAL A 92 -6.76 -24.65 -11.71
C VAL A 92 -7.05 -23.20 -11.34
N ASP A 93 -8.30 -22.99 -10.90
CA ASP A 93 -8.83 -21.81 -10.22
C ASP A 93 -8.12 -21.59 -8.88
N VAL A 94 -6.80 -21.45 -8.89
CA VAL A 94 -5.98 -21.17 -7.72
C VAL A 94 -5.33 -19.81 -7.90
N VAL A 95 -5.20 -19.04 -6.83
CA VAL A 95 -4.43 -17.80 -6.82
C VAL A 95 -3.36 -17.93 -5.76
N ASP A 96 -2.09 -17.86 -6.17
CA ASP A 96 -0.95 -18.01 -5.25
C ASP A 96 -0.43 -16.62 -4.84
N ILE A 97 -0.41 -16.35 -3.53
CA ILE A 97 0.00 -15.05 -2.97
C ILE A 97 1.12 -15.25 -1.95
N ALA A 98 2.34 -14.85 -2.30
CA ALA A 98 3.50 -14.94 -1.43
C ALA A 98 3.83 -13.60 -0.77
N PHE A 99 3.95 -13.60 0.55
CA PHE A 99 4.52 -12.50 1.33
C PHE A 99 6.04 -12.68 1.44
N CYS A 100 6.81 -11.81 0.79
CA CYS A 100 8.26 -11.75 0.90
C CYS A 100 8.64 -10.67 1.92
N ILE A 101 9.17 -11.06 3.09
CA ILE A 101 9.24 -10.18 4.26
C ILE A 101 10.68 -9.99 4.73
N ASP A 102 11.08 -8.74 4.89
CA ASP A 102 12.30 -8.34 5.58
C ASP A 102 12.22 -8.62 7.08
N LEU A 103 13.25 -9.27 7.64
CA LEU A 103 13.40 -9.53 9.07
C LEU A 103 14.70 -8.95 9.64
N THR A 104 15.30 -7.93 9.05
CA THR A 104 16.52 -7.31 9.61
C THR A 104 16.22 -6.58 10.92
N ALA A 105 17.23 -6.17 11.68
CA ALA A 105 16.98 -5.52 12.97
C ALA A 105 16.22 -4.19 12.83
N SER A 106 16.36 -3.46 11.73
CA SER A 106 15.64 -2.19 11.45
C SER A 106 14.13 -2.38 11.40
N MET A 107 13.68 -3.56 10.96
CA MET A 107 12.27 -3.95 10.92
C MET A 107 11.61 -4.12 12.30
N THR A 108 12.37 -4.20 13.38
CA THR A 108 11.86 -4.48 14.74
C THR A 108 10.73 -3.54 15.16
N ALA A 109 10.85 -2.25 14.87
CA ALA A 109 9.84 -1.25 15.23
C ALA A 109 8.55 -1.37 14.40
N TYR A 110 8.64 -1.94 13.20
CA TYR A 110 7.51 -2.10 12.27
C TYR A 110 6.88 -3.50 12.36
N TRP A 111 7.57 -4.47 12.97
CA TRP A 111 7.19 -5.87 12.91
C TRP A 111 5.79 -6.21 13.44
N PRO A 112 5.34 -5.71 14.61
CA PRO A 112 3.97 -5.97 15.08
C PRO A 112 2.92 -5.49 14.08
N LYS A 113 3.24 -4.41 13.39
CA LYS A 113 2.40 -3.71 12.44
C LYS A 113 2.33 -4.44 11.09
N VAL A 114 3.48 -4.79 10.54
CA VAL A 114 3.59 -5.59 9.31
C VAL A 114 2.84 -6.91 9.45
N LYS A 115 2.94 -7.59 10.61
CA LYS A 115 2.16 -8.81 10.87
C LYS A 115 0.66 -8.61 10.77
N LYS A 116 0.12 -7.57 11.44
CA LYS A 116 -1.31 -7.24 11.37
C LYS A 116 -1.74 -6.93 9.94
N ALA A 117 -0.94 -6.16 9.21
CA ALA A 117 -1.23 -5.80 7.82
C ALA A 117 -1.28 -7.05 6.93
N ILE A 118 -0.31 -7.95 7.04
CA ILE A 118 -0.27 -9.20 6.26
C ILE A 118 -1.51 -10.06 6.53
N VAL A 119 -1.89 -10.25 7.80
CA VAL A 119 -3.09 -11.04 8.16
C VAL A 119 -4.36 -10.38 7.63
N ALA A 120 -4.48 -9.06 7.76
CA ALA A 120 -5.63 -8.33 7.23
C ALA A 120 -5.75 -8.42 5.71
N ILE A 121 -4.61 -8.35 4.99
CA ILE A 121 -4.56 -8.54 3.54
C ILE A 121 -4.99 -9.96 3.18
N ALA A 122 -4.46 -10.98 3.86
CA ALA A 122 -4.80 -12.38 3.59
C ALA A 122 -6.31 -12.62 3.74
N ARG A 123 -6.89 -12.18 4.87
CA ARG A 123 -8.35 -12.28 5.12
C ARG A 123 -9.17 -11.53 4.08
N ALA A 124 -8.78 -10.30 3.75
CA ALA A 124 -9.50 -9.49 2.77
C ALA A 124 -9.51 -10.13 1.37
N LEU A 125 -8.47 -10.87 1.01
CA LEU A 125 -8.37 -11.56 -0.27
C LEU A 125 -9.15 -12.88 -0.30
N GLU A 126 -9.21 -13.60 0.82
CA GLU A 126 -10.06 -14.79 0.96
C GLU A 126 -11.55 -14.44 0.86
N ASP A 127 -11.97 -13.37 1.53
CA ASP A 127 -13.38 -12.95 1.59
C ASP A 127 -13.85 -12.19 0.33
N HIS A 128 -12.97 -12.00 -0.66
CA HIS A 128 -13.25 -11.13 -1.79
C HIS A 128 -14.20 -11.77 -2.82
N GLU A 129 -15.26 -11.05 -3.21
CA GLU A 129 -16.30 -11.59 -4.12
C GLU A 129 -15.77 -12.10 -5.47
N LEU A 130 -14.80 -11.41 -6.08
CA LEU A 130 -14.17 -11.85 -7.33
C LEU A 130 -13.23 -13.06 -7.15
N LEU A 131 -12.76 -13.29 -5.93
CA LEU A 131 -11.90 -14.42 -5.59
C LEU A 131 -12.67 -15.58 -4.97
N ALA A 132 -13.94 -15.40 -4.62
CA ALA A 132 -14.79 -16.44 -4.04
C ALA A 132 -14.95 -17.68 -4.93
N GLN A 133 -14.66 -17.56 -6.23
CA GLN A 133 -14.67 -18.67 -7.20
C GLN A 133 -13.31 -19.35 -7.35
N HIS A 134 -12.27 -18.82 -6.70
CA HIS A 134 -10.91 -19.31 -6.77
C HIS A 134 -10.42 -19.76 -5.39
N THR A 135 -9.56 -20.77 -5.37
CA THR A 135 -8.82 -21.18 -4.18
C THR A 135 -7.62 -20.25 -3.99
N VAL A 136 -7.69 -19.33 -3.03
CA VAL A 136 -6.56 -18.47 -2.68
C VAL A 136 -5.62 -19.23 -1.73
N ARG A 137 -4.32 -19.22 -2.02
CA ARG A 137 -3.30 -19.85 -1.17
C ARG A 137 -2.22 -18.86 -0.81
N PHE A 138 -1.77 -18.91 0.43
CA PHE A 138 -0.74 -17.99 0.92
C PHE A 138 0.60 -18.68 1.13
N GLY A 139 1.67 -17.97 0.82
CA GLY A 139 3.04 -18.35 1.11
C GLY A 139 3.74 -17.23 1.87
N VAL A 140 4.75 -17.57 2.67
CA VAL A 140 5.59 -16.59 3.35
C VAL A 140 7.04 -16.96 3.14
N SER A 141 7.86 -15.99 2.73
CA SER A 141 9.30 -16.16 2.61
C SER A 141 10.01 -14.98 3.24
N CYS A 142 10.76 -15.23 4.31
CA CYS A 142 11.46 -14.18 5.01
C CYS A 142 12.92 -14.06 4.55
N PHE A 143 13.43 -12.84 4.46
CA PHE A 143 14.83 -12.55 4.16
C PHE A 143 15.45 -11.65 5.22
N ARG A 144 16.78 -11.55 5.17
CA ARG A 144 17.60 -10.72 6.04
C ARG A 144 18.72 -10.08 5.21
N ASP A 145 19.75 -9.57 5.88
CA ASP A 145 20.97 -9.05 5.29
C ASP A 145 21.83 -10.16 4.63
N VAL A 146 22.79 -9.75 3.80
CA VAL A 146 23.72 -10.57 3.04
C VAL A 146 24.55 -11.46 3.96
N GLY A 147 24.55 -12.76 3.67
CA GLY A 147 25.35 -13.74 4.40
C GLY A 147 24.72 -14.20 5.72
N GLU A 148 23.56 -13.66 6.10
CA GLU A 148 22.80 -14.15 7.23
C GLU A 148 21.99 -15.40 6.90
N GLN A 149 21.63 -16.14 7.95
CA GLN A 149 20.74 -17.29 7.81
C GLN A 149 19.38 -16.83 7.27
N HIS A 150 18.92 -17.49 6.22
CA HIS A 150 17.61 -17.22 5.64
C HIS A 150 16.51 -17.33 6.69
N GLY A 151 15.51 -16.46 6.59
CA GLY A 151 14.39 -16.45 7.51
C GLY A 151 13.47 -17.67 7.30
N PRO A 152 12.53 -17.89 8.23
CA PRO A 152 11.54 -18.95 8.11
C PRO A 152 10.70 -18.84 6.83
N GLN A 153 10.20 -19.98 6.34
CA GLN A 153 9.31 -20.04 5.18
C GLN A 153 8.03 -20.83 5.49
N LEU A 154 6.93 -20.43 4.84
CA LEU A 154 5.64 -21.10 4.78
C LEU A 154 5.32 -21.35 3.30
N HIS A 155 5.16 -22.60 2.90
CA HIS A 155 4.79 -22.95 1.53
C HIS A 155 3.27 -22.91 1.34
N PHE A 156 2.80 -22.79 0.10
CA PHE A 156 1.36 -22.74 -0.25
C PHE A 156 0.53 -23.97 0.17
N ASP A 157 1.20 -25.08 0.46
CA ASP A 157 0.59 -26.33 0.91
C ASP A 157 1.20 -26.70 2.28
N ALA A 158 0.34 -27.09 3.23
CA ALA A 158 0.73 -27.54 4.55
C ALA A 158 1.40 -28.94 4.55
N GLY A 159 1.63 -29.54 3.37
CA GLY A 159 2.27 -30.84 3.19
C GLY A 159 1.32 -32.02 3.40
N ASN A 160 0.03 -31.75 3.62
CA ASN A 160 -1.05 -32.71 3.79
C ASN A 160 -2.15 -32.55 2.72
N GLY A 161 -1.91 -31.70 1.71
CA GLY A 161 -2.89 -31.37 0.66
C GLY A 161 -3.88 -30.28 1.06
N ALA A 162 -3.79 -29.71 2.27
CA ALA A 162 -4.52 -28.51 2.65
C ALA A 162 -3.75 -27.26 2.16
N HIS A 163 -4.47 -26.32 1.58
CA HIS A 163 -3.91 -25.01 1.24
C HIS A 163 -3.68 -24.19 2.52
N VAL A 164 -2.71 -23.28 2.45
CA VAL A 164 -2.46 -22.32 3.52
C VAL A 164 -3.41 -21.14 3.37
N ASP A 165 -4.26 -20.96 4.39
CA ASP A 165 -5.22 -19.88 4.56
C ASP A 165 -4.65 -18.72 5.42
N ALA A 166 -5.44 -17.68 5.64
CA ALA A 166 -5.05 -16.52 6.43
C ALA A 166 -4.76 -16.86 7.91
N ASP A 167 -5.44 -17.84 8.48
CA ASP A 167 -5.23 -18.27 9.87
C ASP A 167 -3.90 -19.04 10.02
N ALA A 168 -3.51 -19.83 9.02
CA ALA A 168 -2.19 -20.44 8.95
C ALA A 168 -1.07 -19.40 8.79
N VAL A 169 -1.31 -18.33 8.02
CA VAL A 169 -0.38 -17.18 7.95
C VAL A 169 -0.26 -16.49 9.31
N GLU A 170 -1.37 -16.19 9.99
CA GLU A 170 -1.36 -15.57 11.33
C GLU A 170 -0.59 -16.44 12.33
N THR A 171 -0.84 -17.74 12.34
CA THR A 171 -0.16 -18.71 13.20
C THR A 171 1.34 -18.75 12.92
N PHE A 172 1.73 -18.74 11.64
CA PHE A 172 3.13 -18.72 11.24
C PHE A 172 3.84 -17.44 11.70
N LEU A 173 3.22 -16.28 11.50
CA LEU A 173 3.77 -14.99 11.91
C LEU A 173 3.86 -14.82 13.44
N ALA A 174 3.07 -15.58 14.20
CA ALA A 174 3.08 -15.58 15.66
C ALA A 174 4.20 -16.45 16.28
N ARG A 175 4.94 -17.24 15.49
CA ARG A 175 6.01 -18.10 15.99
C ARG A 175 7.11 -17.31 16.69
N SER A 176 7.72 -17.89 17.72
CA SER A 176 8.76 -17.26 18.53
C SER A 176 10.08 -17.03 17.78
N ASP A 177 10.32 -17.74 16.67
CA ASP A 177 11.51 -17.58 15.83
C ASP A 177 11.35 -16.51 14.73
N MET A 178 10.15 -15.90 14.61
CA MET A 178 9.89 -14.77 13.74
C MET A 178 10.37 -13.45 14.39
N VAL A 179 11.69 -13.33 14.53
CA VAL A 179 12.35 -12.21 15.20
C VAL A 179 13.11 -11.35 14.19
N CYS A 180 12.90 -10.03 14.24
CA CYS A 180 13.71 -9.06 13.52
C CYS A 180 15.10 -8.96 14.15
N SER A 181 16.14 -9.26 13.39
CA SER A 181 17.52 -9.30 13.89
C SER A 181 18.52 -9.29 12.74
N GLY A 182 19.80 -9.09 13.07
CA GLY A 182 20.84 -9.02 12.06
C GLY A 182 20.89 -7.65 11.38
N GLY A 183 21.63 -7.56 10.28
CA GLY A 183 21.95 -6.32 9.61
C GLY A 183 23.20 -5.63 10.17
N GLY A 184 23.82 -4.77 9.38
CA GLY A 184 24.95 -3.92 9.79
C GLY A 184 24.80 -2.45 9.40
N ASP A 185 24.05 -2.18 8.35
CA ASP A 185 23.80 -0.89 7.76
C ASP A 185 22.30 -0.74 7.38
N ILE A 186 21.99 0.02 6.33
CA ILE A 186 20.59 0.32 5.94
C ILE A 186 20.11 -0.50 4.75
N PRO A 187 20.93 -0.76 3.71
CA PRO A 187 20.53 -1.62 2.63
C PRO A 187 20.51 -3.10 3.06
N GLU A 188 19.76 -3.93 2.33
CA GLU A 188 19.49 -5.32 2.68
C GLU A 188 19.61 -6.25 1.43
N ASP A 189 19.52 -7.58 1.61
CA ASP A 189 19.49 -8.58 0.52
C ASP A 189 18.07 -8.77 -0.07
N VAL A 190 17.42 -7.67 -0.45
CA VAL A 190 16.03 -7.67 -0.97
C VAL A 190 15.89 -8.54 -2.22
N LEU A 191 16.76 -8.37 -3.21
CA LEU A 191 16.74 -9.13 -4.47
C LEU A 191 17.06 -10.61 -4.23
N GLY A 192 18.00 -10.92 -3.34
CA GLY A 192 18.27 -12.30 -2.95
C GLY A 192 17.06 -12.91 -2.23
N GLY A 193 16.37 -12.14 -1.39
CA GLY A 193 15.11 -12.52 -0.73
C GLY A 193 14.00 -12.83 -1.72
N MET A 194 13.74 -11.91 -2.65
CA MET A 194 12.77 -12.10 -3.74
C MET A 194 13.12 -13.31 -4.61
N ARG A 195 14.40 -13.48 -4.97
CA ARG A 195 14.84 -14.62 -5.77
C ARG A 195 14.60 -15.94 -5.04
N ARG A 196 14.91 -16.00 -3.74
CA ARG A 196 14.61 -17.19 -2.92
C ARG A 196 13.11 -17.44 -2.82
N CYS A 197 12.30 -16.41 -2.60
CA CYS A 197 10.84 -16.51 -2.61
C CYS A 197 10.34 -17.10 -3.93
N PHE A 198 10.82 -16.59 -5.06
CA PHE A 198 10.53 -17.13 -6.39
C PHE A 198 10.96 -18.60 -6.51
N ASP A 199 12.21 -18.90 -6.21
CA ASP A 199 12.78 -20.23 -6.40
C ASP A 199 12.14 -21.29 -5.49
N THR A 200 11.72 -20.94 -4.26
CA THR A 200 11.17 -21.91 -3.30
C THR A 200 9.65 -22.02 -3.31
N LEU A 201 8.93 -20.94 -3.65
CA LEU A 201 7.47 -20.91 -3.63
C LEU A 201 6.86 -21.06 -5.03
N PHE A 202 7.44 -20.42 -6.06
CA PHE A 202 6.84 -20.37 -7.41
C PHE A 202 7.53 -21.25 -8.45
N SER A 203 8.86 -21.41 -8.37
CA SER A 203 9.71 -22.06 -9.36
C SER A 203 9.69 -23.60 -9.39
N PRO A 204 9.28 -24.35 -8.34
CA PRO A 204 9.13 -25.80 -8.50
C PRO A 204 8.03 -26.10 -9.52
N VAL A 205 8.47 -26.43 -10.75
CA VAL A 205 7.70 -26.75 -11.97
C VAL A 205 6.62 -27.82 -11.76
N GLU A 206 6.60 -28.48 -10.61
CA GLU A 206 5.66 -29.55 -10.25
C GLU A 206 4.55 -29.15 -9.25
N ARG A 207 4.48 -27.90 -8.74
CA ARG A 207 3.59 -27.58 -7.59
C ARG A 207 2.59 -26.43 -7.72
N SER A 208 2.75 -25.49 -8.65
CA SER A 208 1.79 -24.40 -8.81
C SER A 208 1.03 -24.58 -10.13
N PRO A 209 -0.18 -25.17 -10.09
CA PRO A 209 -0.99 -25.34 -11.30
C PRO A 209 -1.66 -24.04 -11.77
N THR A 210 -1.40 -22.92 -11.09
CA THR A 210 -2.02 -21.62 -11.40
C THR A 210 -1.16 -20.74 -12.31
N THR A 211 -1.84 -19.94 -13.13
CA THR A 211 -1.31 -18.85 -13.95
C THR A 211 -1.32 -17.49 -13.22
N ALA A 212 -1.99 -17.37 -12.07
CA ALA A 212 -2.14 -16.15 -11.29
C ALA A 212 -1.28 -16.18 -10.02
N ARG A 213 -0.11 -15.53 -10.07
CA ARG A 213 0.92 -15.56 -9.02
C ARG A 213 1.29 -14.16 -8.59
N PHE A 214 1.29 -13.91 -7.28
CA PHE A 214 1.55 -12.59 -6.70
C PHE A 214 2.64 -12.65 -5.63
N MET A 215 3.61 -11.75 -5.70
CA MET A 215 4.63 -11.56 -4.67
C MET A 215 4.48 -10.17 -4.05
N LEU A 216 4.18 -10.11 -2.75
CA LEU A 216 4.10 -8.87 -2.00
C LEU A 216 5.36 -8.73 -1.15
N VAL A 217 6.20 -7.74 -1.46
CA VAL A 217 7.51 -7.54 -0.84
C VAL A 217 7.45 -6.44 0.21
N PHE A 218 7.76 -6.76 1.47
CA PHE A 218 7.80 -5.80 2.59
C PHE A 218 9.25 -5.57 3.00
N SER A 219 9.74 -4.33 2.90
CA SER A 219 11.10 -3.96 3.35
C SER A 219 11.20 -2.51 3.77
N ASP A 220 12.01 -2.23 4.80
CA ASP A 220 12.31 -0.87 5.26
C ASP A 220 13.65 -0.31 4.73
N GLY A 221 14.41 -1.11 4.00
CA GLY A 221 15.70 -0.76 3.39
C GLY A 221 15.74 -1.01 1.87
N PRO A 222 16.61 -0.30 1.12
CA PRO A 222 16.85 -0.60 -0.29
C PRO A 222 17.74 -1.84 -0.45
N GLN A 223 17.85 -2.37 -1.67
CA GLN A 223 18.88 -3.38 -1.97
C GLN A 223 20.30 -2.79 -1.91
N HIS A 224 21.26 -3.56 -1.37
CA HIS A 224 22.70 -3.24 -1.50
C HIS A 224 23.14 -2.99 -2.95
N GLY A 225 23.88 -1.92 -3.17
CA GLY A 225 24.31 -1.46 -4.49
C GLY A 225 23.25 -0.70 -5.30
N LEU A 226 22.03 -0.53 -4.75
CA LEU A 226 20.94 0.26 -5.32
C LEU A 226 20.42 1.34 -4.33
N VAL A 227 21.31 1.82 -3.47
CA VAL A 227 20.99 2.74 -2.36
C VAL A 227 20.31 4.03 -2.84
N ALA A 228 19.24 4.41 -2.17
CA ALA A 228 18.43 5.55 -2.57
C ALA A 228 19.06 6.92 -2.28
N LYS A 229 19.85 7.06 -1.20
CA LYS A 229 20.24 8.36 -0.63
C LYS A 229 21.74 8.49 -0.41
N ALA A 230 22.31 9.61 -0.82
CA ALA A 230 23.71 9.95 -0.56
C ALA A 230 23.97 10.02 0.96
N GLY A 231 25.05 9.37 1.40
CA GLY A 231 25.45 9.32 2.81
C GLY A 231 24.80 8.20 3.62
N VAL A 232 23.98 7.34 2.99
CA VAL A 232 23.64 6.05 3.57
C VAL A 232 24.85 5.13 3.44
N ARG A 233 25.23 4.49 4.54
CA ARG A 233 26.29 3.49 4.57
C ARG A 233 25.79 2.22 3.86
N ASP A 234 26.61 1.70 2.97
CA ASP A 234 26.38 0.45 2.24
C ASP A 234 27.68 -0.37 2.24
N ASP A 235 27.71 -1.40 3.08
CA ASP A 235 28.83 -2.32 3.26
C ASP A 235 28.98 -3.27 2.06
N HIS A 236 28.00 -3.31 1.16
CA HIS A 236 27.99 -4.08 -0.08
C HIS A 236 27.63 -3.23 -1.31
N ALA A 237 28.20 -2.02 -1.41
CA ALA A 237 27.90 -1.05 -2.49
C ALA A 237 28.14 -1.54 -3.93
N ALA A 238 28.93 -2.60 -4.13
CA ALA A 238 29.15 -3.22 -5.44
C ALA A 238 28.03 -4.22 -5.83
N GLY A 239 27.08 -4.49 -4.93
CA GLY A 239 26.12 -5.57 -5.02
C GLY A 239 26.54 -6.82 -4.24
N VAL A 240 25.69 -7.85 -4.30
CA VAL A 240 25.84 -9.09 -3.54
C VAL A 240 26.62 -10.12 -4.37
N LYS A 241 27.59 -10.81 -3.75
CA LYS A 241 28.40 -11.87 -4.38
C LYS A 241 29.16 -11.46 -5.67
N GLY A 242 29.48 -10.17 -5.81
CA GLY A 242 30.27 -9.65 -6.94
C GLY A 242 29.48 -9.46 -8.24
N GLU A 243 28.17 -9.71 -8.23
CA GLU A 243 27.28 -9.33 -9.32
C GLU A 243 26.79 -7.88 -9.11
N PRO A 244 26.90 -7.00 -10.12
CA PRO A 244 26.33 -5.66 -10.03
C PRO A 244 24.83 -5.72 -9.75
N ALA A 245 24.38 -4.99 -8.72
CA ALA A 245 22.99 -5.05 -8.27
C ALA A 245 21.96 -4.71 -9.36
N ALA A 246 22.29 -3.82 -10.31
CA ALA A 246 21.45 -3.52 -11.46
C ALA A 246 21.28 -4.72 -12.43
N THR A 247 22.33 -5.52 -12.60
CA THR A 247 22.28 -6.76 -13.40
C THR A 247 21.42 -7.81 -12.70
N ALA A 248 21.62 -7.98 -11.39
CA ALA A 248 20.83 -8.90 -10.58
C ALA A 248 19.33 -8.51 -10.58
N ALA A 249 19.04 -7.21 -10.46
CA ALA A 249 17.68 -6.67 -10.52
C ALA A 249 17.01 -7.00 -11.87
N LYS A 250 17.71 -6.74 -12.98
CA LYS A 250 17.18 -7.04 -14.31
C LYS A 250 16.91 -8.54 -14.49
N SER A 251 17.88 -9.38 -14.15
CA SER A 251 17.77 -10.84 -14.24
C SER A 251 16.62 -11.39 -13.40
N LEU A 252 16.42 -10.86 -12.19
CA LEU A 252 15.29 -11.23 -11.34
C LEU A 252 13.96 -10.79 -11.94
N MET A 253 13.83 -9.54 -12.42
CA MET A 253 12.57 -9.06 -12.99
C MET A 253 12.20 -9.80 -14.29
N GLU A 254 13.19 -10.21 -15.09
CA GLU A 254 12.98 -11.10 -16.24
C GLU A 254 12.47 -12.48 -15.78
N ALA A 255 13.10 -13.08 -14.76
CA ALA A 255 12.65 -14.38 -14.22
C ALA A 255 11.23 -14.33 -13.63
N LEU A 256 10.88 -13.26 -12.91
CA LEU A 256 9.53 -13.07 -12.36
C LEU A 256 8.51 -12.90 -13.48
N ALA A 257 8.84 -12.12 -14.52
CA ALA A 257 7.99 -11.93 -15.68
C ALA A 257 7.78 -13.23 -16.48
N ASP A 258 8.85 -13.99 -16.74
CA ASP A 258 8.78 -15.30 -17.40
C ASP A 258 7.97 -16.31 -16.57
N GLY A 259 8.01 -16.18 -15.24
CA GLY A 259 7.24 -16.97 -14.30
C GLY A 259 5.78 -16.51 -14.11
N ASN A 260 5.34 -15.47 -14.82
CA ASN A 260 4.04 -14.79 -14.66
C ASN A 260 3.75 -14.37 -13.22
N VAL A 261 4.76 -13.86 -12.51
CA VAL A 261 4.63 -13.38 -11.13
C VAL A 261 4.46 -11.87 -11.09
N PHE A 262 3.29 -11.42 -10.68
CA PHE A 262 3.00 -10.02 -10.39
C PHE A 262 3.60 -9.61 -9.05
N THR A 263 4.40 -8.55 -9.05
CA THR A 263 5.11 -8.11 -7.85
C THR A 263 4.55 -6.80 -7.35
N LEU A 264 4.26 -6.73 -6.05
CA LEU A 264 3.89 -5.51 -5.33
C LEU A 264 4.99 -5.16 -4.34
N MET A 265 5.62 -4.00 -4.51
CA MET A 265 6.64 -3.50 -3.59
C MET A 265 6.00 -2.62 -2.52
N ALA A 266 6.00 -3.08 -1.28
CA ALA A 266 5.53 -2.39 -0.09
C ALA A 266 6.71 -1.84 0.72
N GLY A 267 7.07 -0.59 0.43
CA GLY A 267 8.14 0.11 1.14
C GLY A 267 7.68 0.54 2.52
N ILE A 268 8.38 0.08 3.57
CA ILE A 268 8.05 0.48 4.94
C ILE A 268 8.56 1.89 5.24
N ARG A 269 9.67 2.27 4.60
CA ARG A 269 10.30 3.57 4.66
C ARG A 269 10.51 4.13 3.25
N PRO A 270 9.48 4.74 2.64
CA PRO A 270 9.54 5.24 1.27
C PRO A 270 10.70 6.20 1.02
N SER A 271 11.11 6.96 2.05
CA SER A 271 12.26 7.87 1.97
C SER A 271 13.60 7.15 1.69
N LEU A 272 13.68 5.86 2.00
CA LEU A 272 14.83 4.99 1.74
C LEU A 272 14.63 4.02 0.58
N THR A 273 13.40 3.58 0.30
CA THR A 273 13.14 2.53 -0.68
C THR A 273 12.68 3.06 -2.05
N ARG A 274 12.14 4.27 -2.13
CA ARG A 274 11.47 4.77 -3.35
C ARG A 274 12.36 4.74 -4.58
N ARG A 275 13.59 5.26 -4.50
CA ARG A 275 14.50 5.30 -5.65
C ARG A 275 14.92 3.90 -6.09
N PHE A 276 15.09 2.98 -5.15
CA PHE A 276 15.34 1.57 -5.45
C PHE A 276 14.15 0.96 -6.19
N PHE A 277 12.91 1.25 -5.77
CA PHE A 277 11.71 0.81 -6.47
C PHE A 277 11.59 1.41 -7.87
N ASP A 278 11.90 2.70 -8.06
CA ASP A 278 11.93 3.34 -9.38
C ASP A 278 12.97 2.66 -10.29
N GLN A 279 14.11 2.21 -9.73
CA GLN A 279 15.13 1.46 -10.47
C GLN A 279 14.65 0.05 -10.87
N LEU A 280 13.98 -0.66 -9.97
CA LEU A 280 13.34 -1.94 -10.31
C LEU A 280 12.28 -1.78 -11.39
N GLU A 281 11.46 -0.74 -11.24
CA GLU A 281 10.45 -0.39 -12.22
C GLU A 281 11.09 -0.10 -13.58
N ALA A 282 12.20 0.63 -13.64
CA ALA A 282 12.88 0.91 -14.91
C ALA A 282 13.39 -0.34 -15.64
N VAL A 283 13.75 -1.41 -14.92
CA VAL A 283 14.27 -2.66 -15.52
C VAL A 283 13.21 -3.74 -15.69
N THR A 284 11.99 -3.55 -15.18
CA THR A 284 10.92 -4.54 -15.29
C THR A 284 10.38 -4.61 -16.72
N PRO A 285 10.39 -5.79 -17.37
CA PRO A 285 9.87 -5.94 -18.73
C PRO A 285 8.35 -5.78 -18.76
N VAL A 286 7.84 -5.35 -19.91
CA VAL A 286 6.39 -5.31 -20.18
C VAL A 286 6.01 -6.63 -20.84
N VAL A 287 5.11 -7.40 -20.22
CA VAL A 287 4.58 -8.67 -20.72
C VAL A 287 3.13 -8.44 -21.12
N GLN A 288 2.78 -8.73 -22.38
CA GLN A 288 1.41 -8.56 -22.90
C GLN A 288 0.83 -7.15 -22.67
N GLY A 289 1.68 -6.11 -22.69
CA GLY A 289 1.26 -4.72 -22.44
C GLY A 289 1.13 -4.35 -20.96
N ILE A 290 1.34 -5.30 -20.05
CA ILE A 290 1.25 -5.11 -18.61
C ILE A 290 2.65 -5.17 -18.01
N LYS A 291 2.90 -4.29 -17.04
CA LYS A 291 4.13 -4.29 -16.26
C LYS A 291 3.87 -5.06 -14.96
N PRO A 292 4.48 -6.22 -14.72
CA PRO A 292 4.24 -7.07 -13.56
C PRO A 292 4.93 -6.56 -12.29
N LEU A 293 5.03 -5.24 -12.14
CA LEU A 293 5.54 -4.57 -10.95
C LEU A 293 4.66 -3.36 -10.63
N ARG A 294 4.28 -3.23 -9.36
CA ARG A 294 3.63 -2.07 -8.78
C ARG A 294 4.35 -1.66 -7.50
N THR A 295 4.35 -0.37 -7.21
CA THR A 295 4.95 0.21 -6.01
C THR A 295 3.85 0.85 -5.18
N CYS A 296 3.77 0.52 -3.90
CA CYS A 296 2.84 1.16 -2.99
C CYS A 296 3.64 1.93 -1.92
N ASP A 297 3.84 3.23 -2.19
CA ASP A 297 4.58 4.12 -1.29
C ASP A 297 3.79 4.51 -0.05
N GLU A 298 2.47 4.42 -0.09
CA GLU A 298 1.60 4.91 0.99
C GLU A 298 1.32 3.87 2.08
N LEU A 299 1.89 2.66 1.94
CA LEU A 299 1.60 1.57 2.87
C LEU A 299 2.20 1.83 4.24
N PHE A 300 3.39 2.37 4.33
CA PHE A 300 3.92 2.78 5.61
C PHE A 300 4.65 4.10 5.39
N SER A 301 4.43 5.05 6.29
CA SER A 301 5.31 6.21 6.39
C SER A 301 6.43 5.87 7.37
N ASP A 302 7.54 6.62 7.34
CA ASP A 302 8.61 6.52 8.36
C ASP A 302 8.02 6.60 9.79
N ALA A 303 6.87 7.27 9.95
CA ALA A 303 6.14 7.37 11.20
C ALA A 303 5.37 6.13 11.63
N ALA A 304 5.12 5.18 10.72
CA ALA A 304 4.35 3.97 11.01
C ALA A 304 5.07 3.06 12.01
N ALA A 305 6.37 3.21 12.27
CA ALA A 305 7.07 2.48 13.35
C ALA A 305 6.69 2.92 14.77
N ARG A 306 6.09 4.11 14.94
CA ARG A 306 5.82 4.65 16.28
C ARG A 306 4.32 4.66 16.55
N ASP A 307 3.98 4.11 17.71
CA ASP A 307 2.61 3.88 18.18
C ASP A 307 2.01 5.10 18.88
N GLN A 308 2.82 6.12 19.16
CA GLN A 308 2.39 7.27 19.94
C GLN A 308 2.85 8.56 19.29
N PHE A 309 1.95 9.52 19.27
CA PHE A 309 2.23 10.89 18.88
C PHE A 309 2.26 11.80 20.10
N HIS A 310 3.06 12.86 19.99
CA HIS A 310 3.03 13.98 20.92
C HIS A 310 2.58 15.20 20.12
N PHE A 311 1.31 15.57 20.26
CA PHE A 311 0.75 16.71 19.55
C PHE A 311 1.06 18.00 20.30
N ILE A 312 1.79 18.90 19.66
CA ILE A 312 2.18 20.19 20.22
C ILE A 312 1.36 21.26 19.49
N PHE A 313 0.28 21.71 20.12
CA PHE A 313 -0.55 22.79 19.60
C PHE A 313 0.12 24.13 19.91
N VAL A 314 0.44 24.90 18.89
CA VAL A 314 1.02 26.25 19.04
C VAL A 314 -0.01 27.27 18.58
N ILE A 315 -0.71 27.87 19.54
CA ILE A 315 -1.95 28.64 19.31
C ILE A 315 -1.67 30.14 19.42
N ASP A 316 -1.92 30.86 18.32
CA ASP A 316 -1.91 32.32 18.31
C ASP A 316 -3.06 32.86 19.17
N ARG A 317 -2.73 33.77 20.07
CA ARG A 317 -3.69 34.51 20.89
C ARG A 317 -3.58 36.02 20.71
N SER A 318 -2.95 36.50 19.63
CA SER A 318 -2.82 37.92 19.32
C SER A 318 -4.16 38.65 19.24
N GLY A 319 -4.14 39.98 19.32
CA GLY A 319 -5.35 40.81 19.32
C GLY A 319 -6.29 40.57 18.13
N SER A 320 -5.74 40.25 16.95
CA SER A 320 -6.51 39.94 15.73
C SER A 320 -7.38 38.69 15.89
N MET A 321 -6.98 37.75 16.76
CA MET A 321 -7.75 36.55 17.08
C MET A 321 -9.08 36.85 17.78
N GLY A 322 -9.26 38.07 18.31
CA GLY A 322 -10.51 38.57 18.86
C GLY A 322 -11.46 39.21 17.83
N THR A 323 -11.10 39.20 16.55
CA THR A 323 -11.94 39.77 15.49
C THR A 323 -13.10 38.83 15.15
N ASP A 324 -14.25 39.43 14.82
CA ASP A 324 -15.41 38.70 14.35
C ASP A 324 -15.12 37.97 13.02
N THR A 325 -15.70 36.79 12.89
CA THR A 325 -15.62 35.95 11.69
C THR A 325 -16.93 36.02 10.90
N SER A 326 -16.88 35.68 9.61
CA SER A 326 -18.06 35.72 8.73
C SER A 326 -19.18 34.76 9.14
N ASP A 327 -18.89 33.77 9.98
CA ASP A 327 -19.83 32.81 10.55
C ASP A 327 -20.39 33.22 11.94
N GLY A 328 -20.13 34.46 12.39
CA GLY A 328 -20.78 35.04 13.58
C GLY A 328 -20.13 34.67 14.92
N GLY A 329 -18.82 34.42 14.94
CA GLY A 329 -18.03 34.17 16.17
C GLY A 329 -16.71 34.93 16.17
N TYR A 330 -15.79 34.55 17.06
CA TYR A 330 -14.42 35.09 17.09
C TYR A 330 -13.43 34.07 16.50
N ARG A 331 -12.37 34.55 15.85
CA ARG A 331 -11.33 33.67 15.26
C ARG A 331 -10.76 32.67 16.27
N LEU A 332 -10.44 33.13 17.49
CA LEU A 332 -9.94 32.27 18.56
C LEU A 332 -10.93 31.17 18.94
N GLU A 333 -12.24 31.46 18.91
CA GLU A 333 -13.25 30.47 19.27
C GLU A 333 -13.31 29.34 18.24
N GLY A 334 -13.22 29.66 16.95
CA GLY A 334 -13.15 28.61 15.94
C GLY A 334 -11.82 27.83 15.95
N VAL A 335 -10.70 28.46 16.34
CA VAL A 335 -9.44 27.72 16.61
C VAL A 335 -9.60 26.74 17.76
N ARG A 336 -10.22 27.16 18.88
CA ARG A 336 -10.51 26.25 20.00
C ARG A 336 -11.40 25.10 19.55
N ARG A 337 -12.48 25.38 18.80
CA ARG A 337 -13.38 24.36 18.26
C ARG A 337 -12.64 23.35 17.38
N ALA A 338 -11.74 23.80 16.51
CA ALA A 338 -10.94 22.94 15.66
C ALA A 338 -9.95 22.08 16.47
N ALA A 339 -9.23 22.66 17.42
CA ALA A 339 -8.33 21.93 18.31
C ALA A 339 -9.08 20.93 19.21
N SER A 340 -10.27 21.29 19.72
CA SER A 340 -11.12 20.35 20.46
C SER A 340 -11.64 19.22 19.59
N ALA A 341 -12.03 19.49 18.34
CA ALA A 341 -12.45 18.46 17.39
C ALA A 341 -11.32 17.48 17.06
N PHE A 342 -10.09 17.99 16.92
CA PHE A 342 -8.88 17.16 16.80
C PHE A 342 -8.72 16.22 17.99
N VAL A 343 -8.73 16.78 19.20
CA VAL A 343 -8.55 16.00 20.44
C VAL A 343 -9.63 14.92 20.55
N ALA A 344 -10.88 15.27 20.28
CA ALA A 344 -11.99 14.31 20.29
C ALA A 344 -11.81 13.19 19.24
N ARG A 345 -11.39 13.54 18.01
CA ARG A 345 -11.14 12.56 16.94
C ARG A 345 -10.03 11.58 17.31
N ARG A 346 -8.89 12.07 17.84
CA ARG A 346 -7.78 11.21 18.29
C ARG A 346 -8.18 10.36 19.50
N ALA A 347 -8.88 10.92 20.48
CA ALA A 347 -9.36 10.15 21.64
C ALA A 347 -10.30 9.00 21.23
N GLN A 348 -11.16 9.22 20.22
CA GLN A 348 -11.99 8.15 19.64
C GLN A 348 -11.16 7.05 18.96
N GLN A 349 -10.11 7.42 18.22
CA GLN A 349 -9.21 6.46 17.57
C GLN A 349 -8.41 5.62 18.58
N GLN A 350 -7.96 6.22 19.68
CA GLN A 350 -7.20 5.54 20.74
C GLN A 350 -8.02 4.50 21.51
N GLY A 351 -9.33 4.72 21.66
CA GLY A 351 -10.22 3.77 22.34
C GLY A 351 -10.24 2.38 21.71
N GLN A 352 -9.71 2.23 20.49
CA GLN A 352 -9.62 0.98 19.74
C GLN A 352 -8.24 0.31 19.84
N THR A 353 -7.16 1.07 20.09
CA THR A 353 -5.77 0.56 20.01
C THR A 353 -5.07 0.40 21.37
N GLY A 354 -5.56 1.06 22.42
CA GLY A 354 -4.96 0.99 23.78
C GLY A 354 -3.69 1.83 23.96
N GLU A 355 -3.26 2.55 22.93
CA GLU A 355 -2.09 3.44 22.94
C GLU A 355 -2.50 4.88 23.30
N GLN A 356 -1.69 5.58 24.11
CA GLN A 356 -2.02 6.94 24.55
C GLN A 356 -1.07 7.97 23.92
N ASP A 357 -1.54 8.65 22.87
CA ASP A 357 -0.92 9.91 22.48
C ASP A 357 -1.06 10.93 23.60
N VAL A 358 -0.08 11.82 23.67
CA VAL A 358 -0.06 12.94 24.58
C VAL A 358 -0.14 14.25 23.79
N ALA A 359 -0.55 15.32 24.46
CA ALA A 359 -0.52 16.65 23.88
C ALA A 359 0.02 17.71 24.83
N SER A 360 0.68 18.69 24.22
CA SER A 360 1.07 19.93 24.84
C SER A 360 0.39 21.09 24.12
N VAL A 361 0.14 22.17 24.85
CA VAL A 361 -0.49 23.38 24.33
C VAL A 361 0.39 24.56 24.69
N ILE A 362 0.88 25.24 23.66
CA ILE A 362 1.57 26.52 23.73
C ILE A 362 0.57 27.59 23.29
N GLN A 363 0.41 28.64 24.09
CA GLN A 363 -0.25 29.87 23.63
C GLN A 363 0.82 30.92 23.40
N TYR A 364 0.65 31.78 22.39
CA TYR A 364 1.62 32.86 22.16
C TYR A 364 1.00 34.16 21.68
N ASN A 365 1.64 35.25 22.05
CA ASN A 365 1.43 36.58 21.49
C ASN A 365 2.78 37.23 21.20
N SER A 366 3.16 38.28 21.94
CA SER A 366 4.54 38.78 22.00
C SER A 366 5.47 37.87 22.82
N HIS A 367 4.90 36.97 23.63
CA HIS A 367 5.61 35.94 24.39
C HIS A 367 4.86 34.61 24.28
N ALA A 368 5.56 33.50 24.44
CA ALA A 368 5.00 32.15 24.43
C ALA A 368 4.98 31.52 25.83
N ASP A 369 3.89 30.83 26.14
CA ASP A 369 3.70 30.12 27.41
C ASP A 369 3.22 28.69 27.12
N ILE A 370 3.85 27.68 27.75
CA ILE A 370 3.32 26.31 27.79
C ILE A 370 2.21 26.27 28.85
N VAL A 371 0.97 26.07 28.42
CA VAL A 371 -0.21 26.00 29.31
C VAL A 371 -0.62 24.57 29.64
N CYS A 372 -0.10 23.59 28.89
CA CYS A 372 -0.26 22.17 29.14
C CYS A 372 0.95 21.45 28.56
N GLU A 373 1.56 20.53 29.31
CA GLU A 373 2.73 19.76 28.89
C GLU A 373 2.43 18.27 29.00
N GLN A 374 2.59 17.54 27.88
CA GLN A 374 2.52 16.08 27.74
C GLN A 374 1.32 15.42 28.45
N ALA A 375 0.16 16.07 28.43
CA ALA A 375 -1.05 15.50 29.03
C ALA A 375 -1.67 14.45 28.09
N SER A 376 -2.19 13.36 28.66
CA SER A 376 -2.92 12.34 27.90
C SER A 376 -4.11 12.96 27.18
N LEU A 377 -4.31 12.61 25.90
CA LEU A 377 -5.48 13.06 25.13
C LEU A 377 -6.81 12.54 25.69
N ALA A 378 -6.78 11.46 26.47
CA ALA A 378 -7.95 10.95 27.19
C ALA A 378 -8.33 11.81 28.42
N SER A 379 -7.41 12.67 28.88
CA SER A 379 -7.64 13.55 30.03
C SER A 379 -8.38 14.84 29.65
N GLN A 380 -9.03 15.46 30.63
CA GLN A 380 -9.64 16.79 30.45
C GLN A 380 -8.65 17.95 30.46
N GLN A 381 -7.36 17.70 30.71
CA GLN A 381 -6.35 18.75 30.84
C GLN A 381 -6.13 19.50 29.52
N VAL A 382 -6.05 18.78 28.40
CA VAL A 382 -5.82 19.37 27.08
C VAL A 382 -7.01 20.24 26.63
N PRO A 383 -8.28 19.77 26.67
CA PRO A 383 -9.43 20.62 26.40
C PRO A 383 -9.53 21.85 27.31
N GLN A 384 -9.26 21.69 28.62
CA GLN A 384 -9.29 22.80 29.56
C GLN A 384 -8.21 23.85 29.25
N ALA A 385 -7.00 23.41 28.89
CA ALA A 385 -5.91 24.30 28.50
C ALA A 385 -6.26 25.10 27.25
N ILE A 386 -6.78 24.45 26.20
CA ILE A 386 -7.25 25.12 24.98
C ILE A 386 -8.37 26.15 25.30
N ALA A 387 -9.35 25.78 26.11
CA ALA A 387 -10.45 26.65 26.51
C ALA A 387 -10.00 27.85 27.37
N SER A 388 -8.87 27.73 28.08
CA SER A 388 -8.32 28.76 28.97
C SER A 388 -7.59 29.90 28.24
N ILE A 389 -7.17 29.70 26.99
CA ILE A 389 -6.43 30.70 26.20
C ILE A 389 -7.25 31.99 26.11
N ARG A 390 -6.66 33.19 26.10
CA ARG A 390 -7.39 34.46 25.99
C ARG A 390 -6.68 35.37 24.99
N VAL A 391 -7.46 36.14 24.22
CA VAL A 391 -6.94 37.13 23.27
C VAL A 391 -6.10 38.18 24.01
N SER A 392 -4.91 38.48 23.51
CA SER A 392 -3.99 39.48 24.05
C SER A 392 -2.81 39.76 23.11
N GLY A 393 -2.39 41.02 23.01
CA GLY A 393 -1.04 41.39 22.53
C GLY A 393 -0.80 41.26 21.02
N GLY A 394 0.49 41.26 20.64
CA GLY A 394 0.95 41.13 19.25
C GLY A 394 1.25 39.68 18.85
N THR A 395 2.01 39.50 17.78
CA THR A 395 2.32 38.19 17.19
C THR A 395 3.83 38.02 17.03
N TYR A 396 4.43 37.04 17.71
CA TYR A 396 5.87 36.77 17.63
C TYR A 396 6.17 35.26 17.52
N PHE A 397 6.40 34.80 16.29
CA PHE A 397 6.53 33.38 15.96
C PHE A 397 7.77 32.71 16.56
N ALA A 398 8.89 33.45 16.63
CA ALA A 398 10.17 32.87 17.05
C ALA A 398 10.10 32.32 18.48
N ASP A 399 9.44 33.04 19.39
CA ASP A 399 9.32 32.61 20.78
C ASP A 399 8.46 31.35 20.93
N ALA A 400 7.32 31.31 20.24
CA ALA A 400 6.43 30.16 20.20
C ALA A 400 7.12 28.90 19.65
N LEU A 401 7.95 29.07 18.61
CA LEU A 401 8.68 27.98 17.99
C LEU A 401 9.87 27.49 18.83
N ARG A 402 10.48 28.35 19.67
CA ARG A 402 11.50 27.91 20.65
C ARG A 402 10.89 27.04 21.75
N GLU A 403 9.71 27.40 22.23
CA GLU A 403 8.97 26.56 23.18
C GLU A 403 8.57 25.23 22.54
N ALA A 404 8.09 25.25 21.29
CA ALA A 404 7.79 24.04 20.55
C ALA A 404 9.04 23.15 20.38
N GLN A 405 10.18 23.74 20.03
CA GLN A 405 11.45 23.02 19.90
C GLN A 405 11.88 22.40 21.24
N THR A 406 11.66 23.10 22.36
CA THR A 406 11.92 22.58 23.71
C THR A 406 11.07 21.33 23.98
N LEU A 407 9.78 21.36 23.66
CA LEU A 407 8.88 20.21 23.81
C LEU A 407 9.22 19.06 22.87
N VAL A 408 9.60 19.34 21.62
CA VAL A 408 10.11 18.33 20.67
C VAL A 408 11.31 17.60 21.26
N ASN A 409 12.26 18.33 21.83
CA ASN A 409 13.46 17.77 22.46
C ASN A 409 13.15 16.94 23.71
N ARG A 410 12.07 17.27 24.44
CA ARG A 410 11.62 16.54 25.64
C ARG A 410 10.66 15.38 25.35
N THR A 411 10.23 15.21 24.09
CA THR A 411 9.28 14.15 23.73
C THR A 411 9.93 12.78 23.96
N ALA A 412 9.20 11.79 24.49
CA ALA A 412 9.77 10.45 24.74
C ALA A 412 10.25 9.79 23.44
N THR A 413 11.35 9.04 23.45
CA THR A 413 12.02 8.54 22.23
C THR A 413 11.15 7.62 21.36
N ASN A 414 10.16 6.97 21.95
CA ASN A 414 9.16 6.13 21.29
C ASN A 414 7.95 6.90 20.73
N THR A 415 7.93 8.23 20.86
CA THR A 415 6.81 9.08 20.45
C THR A 415 7.21 10.01 19.30
N ILE A 416 6.35 10.25 18.31
CA ILE A 416 6.60 11.21 17.24
C ILE A 416 6.04 12.58 17.63
N PRO A 417 6.87 13.62 17.74
CA PRO A 417 6.37 14.98 17.92
C PRO A 417 5.70 15.47 16.63
N VAL A 418 4.49 16.01 16.79
CA VAL A 418 3.69 16.63 15.74
C VAL A 418 3.39 18.07 16.16
N VAL A 419 4.02 19.04 15.51
CA VAL A 419 3.82 20.46 15.79
C VAL A 419 2.72 21.01 14.89
N ILE A 420 1.66 21.53 15.49
CA ILE A 420 0.55 22.18 14.77
C ILE A 420 0.62 23.67 15.09
N PHE A 421 1.29 24.40 14.21
CA PHE A 421 1.51 25.84 14.33
C PHE A 421 0.39 26.64 13.69
N MET A 422 -0.31 27.44 14.48
CA MET A 422 -1.45 28.23 14.05
C MET A 422 -1.18 29.73 14.13
N SER A 423 -1.64 30.48 13.14
CA SER A 423 -1.74 31.95 13.19
C SER A 423 -2.84 32.47 12.26
N ASP A 424 -3.35 33.67 12.55
CA ASP A 424 -4.22 34.43 11.65
C ASP A 424 -3.50 35.62 10.98
N GLY A 425 -2.18 35.75 11.18
CA GLY A 425 -1.41 36.92 10.81
C GLY A 425 0.03 36.62 10.40
N SER A 426 0.84 37.68 10.27
CA SER A 426 2.26 37.59 9.93
C SER A 426 3.12 38.08 11.08
N CYS A 427 4.36 37.57 11.13
CA CYS A 427 5.39 38.02 12.05
C CYS A 427 6.54 38.65 11.26
N ARG A 428 7.21 39.65 11.84
CA ARG A 428 8.45 40.22 11.27
C ARG A 428 9.67 39.39 11.67
N GLY A 429 10.71 39.45 10.84
CA GLY A 429 11.99 38.75 11.04
C GLY A 429 12.02 37.37 10.40
N ASP A 430 13.22 36.79 10.24
CA ASP A 430 13.41 35.48 9.58
C ASP A 430 13.78 34.36 10.57
N GLU A 431 13.96 34.67 11.86
CA GLU A 431 14.48 33.71 12.85
C GLU A 431 13.62 32.44 12.97
N HIS A 432 12.30 32.59 12.84
CA HIS A 432 11.35 31.47 12.92
C HIS A 432 11.59 30.40 11.83
N PHE A 433 12.09 30.78 10.65
CA PHE A 433 12.45 29.82 9.60
C PHE A 433 13.64 28.95 10.01
N THR A 434 14.66 29.57 10.62
CA THR A 434 15.84 28.84 11.13
C THR A 434 15.45 27.88 12.25
N ILE A 435 14.54 28.28 13.15
CA ILE A 435 14.07 27.43 14.24
C ILE A 435 13.34 26.19 13.67
N VAL A 436 12.39 26.37 12.74
CA VAL A 436 11.67 25.24 12.13
C VAL A 436 12.63 24.31 11.38
N ARG A 437 13.55 24.88 10.59
CA ARG A 437 14.55 24.08 9.88
C ARG A 437 15.37 23.25 10.85
N ASN A 438 15.87 23.83 11.94
CA ASN A 438 16.69 23.13 12.93
C ASN A 438 15.88 22.07 13.69
N MET A 439 14.62 22.37 14.01
CA MET A 439 13.71 21.46 14.70
C MET A 439 13.38 20.24 13.82
N CYS A 440 13.10 20.44 12.53
CA CYS A 440 12.67 19.37 11.61
C CYS A 440 13.82 18.65 10.90
N CYS A 441 15.01 19.26 10.78
CA CYS A 441 16.20 18.62 10.19
C CYS A 441 17.11 17.95 11.24
N GLY A 442 16.67 17.87 12.50
CA GLY A 442 17.40 17.19 13.56
C GLY A 442 17.48 15.67 13.36
N PRO A 443 18.17 14.95 14.27
CA PRO A 443 18.26 13.48 14.24
C PRO A 443 16.92 12.79 14.51
N ARG A 444 15.92 13.55 14.98
CA ARG A 444 14.58 13.06 15.30
C ARG A 444 13.61 13.48 14.21
N GLU A 445 12.76 12.55 13.81
CA GLU A 445 11.61 12.86 12.94
C GLU A 445 10.59 13.75 13.68
N VAL A 446 10.25 14.88 13.07
CA VAL A 446 9.23 15.82 13.54
C VAL A 446 8.27 16.10 12.38
N ARG A 447 6.97 15.95 12.62
CA ARG A 447 5.95 16.40 11.67
C ARG A 447 5.54 17.82 12.02
N PHE A 448 5.51 18.71 11.03
CA PHE A 448 5.17 20.10 11.26
C PHE A 448 4.06 20.53 10.30
N TYR A 449 2.99 21.11 10.86
CA TYR A 449 1.85 21.66 10.12
C TYR A 449 1.71 23.15 10.44
N ALA A 450 1.88 23.99 9.43
CA ALA A 450 1.55 25.41 9.44
C ALA A 450 0.09 25.60 8.98
N VAL A 451 -0.78 26.03 9.89
CA VAL A 451 -2.18 26.29 9.61
C VAL A 451 -2.45 27.79 9.70
N LEU A 452 -2.88 28.37 8.58
CA LEU A 452 -3.29 29.76 8.49
C LEU A 452 -4.81 29.86 8.60
N ALA A 453 -5.27 30.55 9.64
CA ALA A 453 -6.68 30.66 9.98
C ALA A 453 -7.29 31.99 9.49
N TYR A 454 -8.48 31.91 8.90
CA TYR A 454 -9.37 33.01 8.51
C TYR A 454 -8.82 33.99 7.47
N ASP A 455 -8.28 33.46 6.37
CA ASP A 455 -7.89 34.17 5.13
C ASP A 455 -7.33 35.59 5.39
N CYS A 456 -6.02 35.67 5.59
CA CYS A 456 -5.32 36.93 5.82
C CYS A 456 -4.55 37.36 4.56
N ASP A 457 -3.83 38.48 4.65
CA ASP A 457 -3.14 39.06 3.51
C ASP A 457 -2.14 38.08 2.85
N SER A 458 -1.73 38.43 1.62
CA SER A 458 -0.77 37.63 0.86
C SER A 458 0.58 37.46 1.57
N GLY A 459 0.94 38.39 2.46
CA GLY A 459 2.18 38.33 3.23
C GLY A 459 2.15 37.21 4.26
N SER A 460 1.08 37.12 5.04
CA SER A 460 0.85 36.04 6.00
C SER A 460 0.84 34.66 5.33
N THR A 461 0.18 34.55 4.18
CA THR A 461 0.19 33.31 3.39
C THR A 461 1.60 32.90 2.99
N GLN A 462 2.41 33.83 2.48
CA GLN A 462 3.80 33.55 2.09
C GLN A 462 4.67 33.12 3.28
N VAL A 463 4.52 33.77 4.44
CA VAL A 463 5.28 33.43 5.65
C VAL A 463 4.94 32.00 6.12
N MET A 464 3.66 31.64 6.18
CA MET A 464 3.23 30.31 6.62
C MET A 464 3.61 29.22 5.61
N GLN A 465 3.50 29.49 4.31
CA GLN A 465 4.00 28.59 3.27
C GLN A 465 5.50 28.39 3.38
N ARG A 466 6.26 29.44 3.68
CA ARG A 466 7.71 29.34 3.87
C ARG A 466 8.06 28.54 5.13
N LEU A 467 7.33 28.71 6.24
CA LEU A 467 7.49 27.85 7.44
C LEU A 467 7.28 26.37 7.10
N ALA A 468 6.22 26.06 6.35
CA ALA A 468 5.93 24.72 5.86
C ALA A 468 7.04 24.17 4.95
N GLN A 469 7.60 24.98 4.05
CA GLN A 469 8.72 24.58 3.20
C GLN A 469 9.98 24.26 4.01
N GLU A 470 10.27 25.03 5.05
CA GLU A 470 11.43 24.83 5.92
C GLU A 470 11.33 23.55 6.75
N SER A 471 10.12 23.05 7.04
CA SER A 471 9.92 21.80 7.77
C SER A 471 10.20 20.55 6.94
N ARG A 472 10.20 20.66 5.59
CA ARG A 472 10.31 19.55 4.64
C ARG A 472 9.27 18.44 4.83
N THR A 473 8.25 18.67 5.64
CA THR A 473 7.09 17.77 5.78
C THR A 473 6.20 18.00 4.56
N ARG A 474 5.81 16.92 3.87
CA ARG A 474 4.93 17.00 2.69
C ARG A 474 3.56 17.54 3.12
N GLU A 475 2.97 18.44 2.35
CA GLU A 475 1.64 19.03 2.60
C GLU A 475 1.48 19.72 3.98
N SER A 476 2.57 20.28 4.50
CA SER A 476 2.61 20.94 5.80
C SER A 476 1.88 22.28 5.88
N PHE A 477 1.38 22.85 4.77
CA PHE A 477 0.65 24.11 4.78
C PHE A 477 -0.84 23.91 4.55
N SER A 478 -1.67 24.47 5.42
CA SER A 478 -3.12 24.51 5.26
C SER A 478 -3.66 25.92 5.44
N LEU A 479 -4.57 26.32 4.54
CA LEU A 479 -5.34 27.56 4.64
C LEU A 479 -6.79 27.21 4.95
N ALA A 480 -7.37 27.85 5.96
CA ALA A 480 -8.79 27.75 6.28
C ALA A 480 -9.41 29.15 6.26
N LYS A 481 -10.49 29.35 5.51
CA LYS A 481 -11.15 30.66 5.40
C LYS A 481 -12.20 30.91 6.48
N ASP A 482 -12.70 29.84 7.07
CA ASP A 482 -13.77 29.86 8.07
C ASP A 482 -13.57 28.73 9.10
N THR A 483 -14.38 28.75 10.15
CA THR A 483 -14.31 27.76 11.24
C THR A 483 -14.56 26.33 10.74
N ALA A 484 -15.46 26.14 9.78
CA ALA A 484 -15.81 24.82 9.29
C ALA A 484 -14.64 24.18 8.52
N GLN A 485 -13.99 24.96 7.66
CA GLN A 485 -12.76 24.55 6.98
C GLN A 485 -11.64 24.28 7.98
N LEU A 486 -11.50 25.11 9.01
CA LEU A 486 -10.47 24.92 10.03
C LEU A 486 -10.68 23.62 10.82
N VAL A 487 -11.92 23.34 11.25
CA VAL A 487 -12.29 22.07 11.90
C VAL A 487 -12.01 20.90 10.97
N LYS A 488 -12.41 20.98 9.70
CA LYS A 488 -12.12 19.93 8.71
C LYS A 488 -10.62 19.66 8.58
N LYS A 489 -9.80 20.71 8.48
CA LYS A 489 -8.33 20.57 8.42
C LYS A 489 -7.74 19.93 9.67
N PHE A 490 -8.22 20.28 10.84
CA PHE A 490 -7.78 19.65 12.08
C PHE A 490 -8.16 18.17 12.15
N VAL A 491 -9.36 17.81 11.69
CA VAL A 491 -9.79 16.40 11.62
C VAL A 491 -8.97 15.63 10.57
N GLU A 492 -8.62 16.24 9.44
CA GLU A 492 -7.70 15.66 8.43
C GLU A 492 -6.31 15.41 9.03
N ILE A 493 -5.71 16.40 9.71
CA ILE A 493 -4.39 16.25 10.37
C ILE A 493 -4.43 15.15 11.44
N ALA A 494 -5.53 15.04 12.20
CA ALA A 494 -5.74 13.94 13.15
C ALA A 494 -5.86 12.56 12.47
N GLY A 495 -6.29 12.53 11.21
CA GLY A 495 -6.39 11.34 10.36
C GLY A 495 -5.09 10.96 9.67
N ASP A 496 -4.29 11.93 9.20
CA ASP A 496 -2.99 11.72 8.53
C ASP A 496 -1.91 11.06 9.42
N THR A 497 -2.21 10.92 10.70
CA THR A 497 -1.59 9.94 11.60
C THR A 497 -2.32 8.60 11.52
N LYS A 498 -2.43 8.05 10.29
CA LYS A 498 -3.33 6.94 9.95
C LYS A 498 -3.06 5.70 10.81
N PRO A 499 -4.11 5.10 11.40
CA PRO A 499 -4.02 3.76 11.96
C PRO A 499 -3.60 2.76 10.89
N ILE A 500 -2.92 1.70 11.32
CA ILE A 500 -2.44 0.64 10.42
C ILE A 500 -3.56 -0.09 9.67
N ASP A 501 -4.78 -0.08 10.21
CA ASP A 501 -5.91 -0.76 9.59
C ASP A 501 -6.30 -0.07 8.26
N GLU A 502 -6.08 1.24 8.12
CA GLU A 502 -6.30 1.96 6.87
C GLU A 502 -5.21 1.66 5.82
N VAL A 503 -3.98 1.39 6.28
CA VAL A 503 -2.88 0.92 5.44
C VAL A 503 -3.19 -0.46 4.87
N ALA A 504 -3.62 -1.39 5.74
CA ALA A 504 -3.95 -2.75 5.33
C ALA A 504 -5.09 -2.75 4.30
N ALA A 505 -6.10 -1.88 4.48
CA ALA A 505 -7.17 -1.68 3.51
C ALA A 505 -6.66 -1.16 2.16
N ALA A 506 -5.70 -0.23 2.16
CA ALA A 506 -5.08 0.28 0.92
C ALA A 506 -4.25 -0.79 0.19
N VAL A 507 -3.47 -1.61 0.92
CA VAL A 507 -2.79 -2.77 0.31
C VAL A 507 -3.82 -3.74 -0.26
N GLY A 508 -4.85 -4.07 0.52
CA GLY A 508 -5.92 -4.95 0.11
C GLY A 508 -6.55 -4.48 -1.20
N ALA A 509 -6.84 -3.19 -1.33
CA ALA A 509 -7.40 -2.59 -2.54
C ALA A 509 -6.44 -2.63 -3.75
N GLU A 510 -5.14 -2.36 -3.56
CA GLU A 510 -4.14 -2.42 -4.64
C GLU A 510 -3.87 -3.87 -5.09
N VAL A 511 -3.76 -4.80 -4.13
CA VAL A 511 -3.64 -6.23 -4.44
C VAL A 511 -4.92 -6.70 -5.12
N GLN A 512 -6.10 -6.32 -4.64
CA GLN A 512 -7.37 -6.61 -5.29
C GLN A 512 -7.39 -6.11 -6.73
N GLN A 513 -6.95 -4.87 -6.99
CA GLN A 513 -6.91 -4.32 -8.35
C GLN A 513 -5.92 -5.08 -9.23
N ALA A 514 -4.73 -5.40 -8.72
CA ALA A 514 -3.72 -6.17 -9.43
C ALA A 514 -4.20 -7.59 -9.74
N VAL A 515 -4.84 -8.25 -8.77
CA VAL A 515 -5.43 -9.58 -8.91
C VAL A 515 -6.57 -9.57 -9.91
N THR A 516 -7.48 -8.59 -9.81
CA THR A 516 -8.60 -8.43 -10.75
C THR A 516 -8.08 -8.23 -12.18
N SER A 517 -7.05 -7.40 -12.36
CA SER A 517 -6.47 -7.15 -13.69
C SER A 517 -5.81 -8.42 -14.25
N ALA A 518 -4.99 -9.09 -13.45
CA ALA A 518 -4.29 -10.30 -13.87
C ALA A 518 -5.22 -11.49 -14.12
N VAL A 519 -6.31 -11.65 -13.35
CA VAL A 519 -7.34 -12.67 -13.61
C VAL A 519 -8.11 -12.33 -14.88
N ALA A 520 -8.53 -11.07 -15.06
CA ALA A 520 -9.27 -10.66 -16.26
C ALA A 520 -8.44 -10.82 -17.55
N ASP A 521 -7.14 -10.50 -17.50
CA ASP A 521 -6.25 -10.54 -18.66
C ASP A 521 -5.78 -11.97 -19.01
N ASN A 522 -5.66 -12.87 -18.02
CA ASN A 522 -5.38 -14.29 -18.27
C ASN A 522 -6.61 -15.08 -18.78
N CYS A 523 -7.81 -14.48 -18.69
CA CYS A 523 -9.04 -15.04 -19.24
C CYS A 523 -9.33 -14.62 -20.69
N LEU A 524 -8.51 -13.75 -21.29
CA LEU A 524 -8.61 -13.30 -22.70
C LEU A 524 -7.53 -13.93 -23.57
#